data_AF-A0A139CLF2-F1
#
_entry.id   AF-A0A139CLF2-F1
#
_cell.length_a   1.000
_cell.length_b   1.000
_cell.length_c   1.000
_cell.angle_alpha   90.00
_cell.angle_beta   90.00
_cell.angle_gamma   90.00
#
_symmetry.space_group_name_H-M   'P 1'
#
loop_
_entity.id
_entity.type
_entity.pdbx_description
1 polymer ?
#
loop_
_entity_poly.entity_id
_entity_poly.type
_entity_poly.pdbx_seq_one_letter_code
_entity_poly.pdbx_strand_id
1 'polypeptide(L)' 'MSEIFCAVQGEGPYVGARQAFVRFVGCNLDCSYCDTPLDEPDHCLFEKVPGSGEFEKLSPLLCASDIEEKKSI' A
#
# COMPACT_ATOMS: atom_id res chain seq x y z
N MET A 1 0.86 4.10 7.68
CA MET A 1 0.62 3.64 6.29
C MET A 1 1.72 2.64 5.98
N SER A 2 1.40 1.45 5.48
CA SER A 2 2.36 0.36 5.29
C SER A 2 2.94 0.39 3.89
N GLU A 3 2.09 0.32 2.88
CA GLU A 3 2.51 0.22 1.48
C GLU A 3 1.43 0.72 0.52
N ILE A 4 1.88 1.21 -0.65
CA ILE A 4 1.05 1.67 -1.76
C ILE A 4 1.64 1.13 -3.06
N PHE A 5 0.83 0.42 -3.84
CA PHE A 5 1.28 -0.20 -5.09
C PHE A 5 0.13 -0.51 -6.06
N CYS A 6 0.44 -0.81 -7.31
CA CYS A 6 -0.54 -1.23 -8.31
C CYS A 6 -0.40 -2.72 -8.63
N ALA A 7 -1.49 -3.47 -8.43
CA ALA A 7 -1.55 -4.90 -8.72
C ALA A 7 -2.89 -5.29 -9.36
N VAL A 8 -3.02 -6.56 -9.73
CA VAL A 8 -4.28 -7.16 -10.18
C VAL A 8 -5.02 -7.71 -8.98
N GLN A 9 -6.31 -7.40 -8.84
CA GLN A 9 -7.14 -7.91 -7.76
C GLN A 9 -7.28 -9.43 -7.85
N GLY A 10 -6.94 -10.12 -6.76
CA GLY A 10 -6.96 -11.58 -6.68
C GLY A 10 -8.29 -12.17 -6.23
N GLU A 11 -9.17 -11.37 -5.64
CA GLU A 11 -10.39 -11.86 -4.98
C GLU A 11 -11.64 -10.99 -5.20
N GLY A 12 -12.81 -11.61 -5.01
CA GLY A 12 -14.11 -10.95 -5.08
C GLY A 12 -14.63 -10.71 -6.51
N PRO A 13 -15.56 -9.74 -6.70
CA PRO A 13 -16.20 -9.51 -7.99
C PRO A 13 -15.30 -8.82 -9.03
N TYR A 14 -14.19 -8.23 -8.60
CA TYR A 14 -13.25 -7.50 -9.47
C TYR A 14 -11.97 -8.29 -9.77
N VAL A 15 -11.98 -9.60 -9.57
CA VAL A 15 -10.84 -10.47 -9.91
C VAL A 15 -10.37 -10.21 -11.33
N GLY A 16 -9.06 -10.05 -11.50
CA GLY A 16 -8.45 -9.77 -12.81
C GLY A 16 -8.42 -8.29 -13.20
N ALA A 17 -9.08 -7.41 -12.45
CA ALA A 17 -9.00 -5.97 -12.68
C ALA A 17 -7.74 -5.37 -12.06
N ARG A 18 -7.13 -4.39 -12.75
CA ARG A 18 -5.98 -3.66 -12.22
C ARG A 18 -6.42 -2.56 -11.26
N GLN A 19 -5.81 -2.51 -10.08
CA GLN A 19 -6.20 -1.61 -8.99
C GLN A 19 -4.97 -1.08 -8.25
N ALA A 20 -5.10 0.11 -7.69
CA ALA A 20 -4.16 0.64 -6.72
C ALA A 20 -4.55 0.16 -5.32
N PHE A 21 -3.60 -0.39 -4.59
CA PHE A 21 -3.74 -0.85 -3.22
C PHE A 21 -3.09 0.16 -2.29
N VAL A 22 -3.78 0.45 -1.19
CA VAL A 22 -3.27 1.27 -0.09
C VAL A 22 -3.46 0.45 1.18
N ARG A 23 -2.36 -0.05 1.74
CA ARG A 23 -2.40 -0.83 2.98
C ARG A 23 -2.09 0.08 4.16
N PHE A 24 -3.03 0.16 5.09
CA PHE A 24 -2.85 0.86 6.36
C PHE A 24 -2.15 -0.01 7.41
N VAL A 25 -1.63 0.65 8.44
CA VAL A 25 -1.03 0.00 9.62
C VAL A 25 -2.00 0.16 10.77
N GLY A 26 -1.96 -0.77 11.73
CA GLY A 26 -2.90 -0.82 12.83
C GLY A 26 -4.20 -1.53 12.45
N CYS A 27 -4.58 -2.51 13.28
CA CYS A 27 -5.85 -3.23 13.21
C CYS A 27 -6.42 -3.29 14.62
N ASN A 28 -7.72 -3.05 14.76
CA ASN A 28 -8.40 -3.12 16.07
C ASN A 28 -8.87 -4.55 16.42
N LEU A 29 -8.49 -5.55 15.62
CA LEU A 29 -8.85 -6.95 15.80
C LEU A 29 -7.60 -7.77 16.12
N ASP A 30 -7.72 -8.68 17.09
CA ASP A 30 -6.67 -9.63 17.49
C ASP A 30 -6.99 -11.03 16.93
N CYS A 31 -6.85 -11.17 15.61
CA CYS A 31 -7.23 -12.38 14.90
C CYS A 31 -6.15 -13.46 15.02
N SER A 32 -6.49 -14.64 15.56
CA SER A 32 -5.57 -15.78 15.67
C SER A 32 -5.14 -16.39 14.32
N TYR A 33 -5.79 -15.99 13.24
CA TYR A 33 -5.55 -16.46 11.87
C TYR A 33 -4.97 -15.36 10.97
N CYS A 34 -4.49 -14.25 11.54
CA CYS A 34 -3.89 -13.18 10.77
C CYS A 34 -2.55 -13.63 10.17
N ASP A 35 -2.45 -13.54 8.86
CA ASP A 35 -1.25 -13.83 8.08
C ASP A 35 -0.41 -12.57 7.78
N THR A 36 -0.97 -11.40 8.04
CA THR A 36 -0.35 -10.11 7.79
C THR A 36 0.33 -9.59 9.07
N PRO A 37 1.62 -9.22 9.04
CA PRO A 37 2.29 -8.64 10.19
C PRO A 37 1.61 -7.33 10.59
N LEU A 38 1.39 -7.14 11.89
CA LEU A 38 0.71 -5.96 12.46
C LEU A 38 1.69 -4.86 12.91
N ASP A 39 2.99 -5.09 12.77
CA ASP A 39 4.02 -4.15 13.20
C ASP A 39 3.86 -2.80 12.49
N GLU A 40 4.10 -1.71 13.23
CA GLU A 40 4.15 -0.37 12.65
C GLU A 40 5.51 -0.16 11.98
N PRO A 41 5.59 -0.10 10.64
CA PRO A 41 6.85 0.09 9.96
C PRO A 41 7.31 1.55 10.10
N ASP A 42 8.62 1.73 10.27
CA ASP A 42 9.27 3.05 10.31
C ASP A 42 9.10 3.84 8.99
N HIS A 43 8.75 3.15 7.90
CA HIS A 43 8.64 3.69 6.56
C HIS A 43 7.43 3.12 5.80
N CYS A 44 6.86 3.94 4.93
CA CYS A 44 5.84 3.57 3.94
C CYS A 44 6.55 3.07 2.66
N LEU A 45 6.17 1.90 2.13
CA LEU A 45 6.67 1.44 0.83
C LEU A 45 5.80 2.00 -0.30
N PHE A 46 6.37 2.80 -1.19
CA PHE A 46 5.65 3.39 -2.31
C PHE A 46 6.19 2.88 -3.64
N GLU A 47 5.33 2.26 -4.43
CA GLU A 47 5.66 1.88 -5.80
C GLU A 47 5.58 3.12 -6.72
N LYS A 48 6.75 3.60 -7.13
CA LYS A 48 6.84 4.83 -7.93
C LYS A 48 6.30 4.68 -9.35
N VAL A 49 6.55 3.53 -9.97
CA VAL A 49 6.05 3.21 -11.31
C VAL A 49 5.06 2.06 -11.17
N PRO A 50 3.76 2.28 -11.49
CA PRO A 50 2.71 1.27 -11.31
C PRO A 50 3.03 -0.09 -11.94
N GLY A 51 3.10 -1.15 -11.13
CA GLY A 51 3.38 -2.52 -11.56
C GLY A 51 4.84 -2.82 -11.93
N SER A 52 5.78 -1.97 -11.51
CA SER A 52 7.22 -2.21 -11.67
C SER A 52 7.77 -3.20 -10.66
N GLY A 53 7.15 -3.32 -9.48
CA GLY A 53 7.70 -4.05 -8.34
C GLY A 53 8.88 -3.35 -7.66
N GLU A 54 9.19 -2.11 -8.06
CA GLU A 54 10.27 -1.30 -7.47
C GLU A 54 9.69 -0.33 -6.43
N PHE A 55 10.15 -0.46 -5.19
CA PHE A 55 9.60 0.25 -4.04
C PHE A 55 10.57 1.28 -3.46
N GLU A 56 10.06 2.49 -3.23
CA GLU A 56 10.75 3.56 -2.52
C GLU A 56 10.28 3.62 -1.06
N LYS A 57 11.20 3.83 -0.12
CA LYS A 57 10.88 3.99 1.30
C LYS A 57 10.60 5.46 1.59
N LEU A 58 9.36 5.79 1.89
CA LEU A 58 8.95 7.13 2.28
C LEU A 58 8.77 7.22 3.79
N SER A 59 8.99 8.38 4.38
CA SER A 59 8.60 8.58 5.78
C SER A 59 7.06 8.55 5.89
N PRO A 60 6.50 8.12 7.04
CA PRO A 60 5.05 8.09 7.24
C PRO A 60 4.37 9.46 7.05
N LEU A 61 5.08 10.55 7.33
CA LEU A 61 4.60 11.93 7.16
C LEU A 61 4.53 12.34 5.68
N LEU A 62 5.46 11.86 4.86
CA LEU A 62 5.52 12.13 3.42
C LEU A 62 4.53 11.30 2.60
N CYS A 63 4.20 10.09 3.07
CA CYS A 63 3.32 9.16 2.33
C CYS A 63 1.89 9.68 2.12
N ALA A 64 1.40 10.60 2.98
CA ALA A 64 0.08 11.21 2.84
C ALA A 64 0.09 12.47 1.96
N SER A 65 1.15 13.28 2.04
CA SER A 65 1.25 14.56 1.33
C SER A 65 1.76 14.44 -0.11
N ASP A 66 2.58 13.43 -0.43
CA ASP A 66 3.21 13.29 -1.76
C ASP A 66 2.25 12.75 -2.84
N ILE A 67 1.07 12.23 -2.46
CA ILE A 67 0.07 11.72 -3.40
C ILE A 67 -0.58 12.86 -4.20
N GLU A 68 -0.65 14.08 -3.64
CA GLU A 68 -1.25 15.23 -4.32
C GLU A 68 -0.31 15.90 -5.34
N GLU A 69 1.01 15.90 -5.13
CA GLU A 69 1.94 16.63 -6.00
C GLU A 69 2.34 15.88 -7.28
N LYS A 70 2.16 14.56 -7.36
CA LYS A 70 2.58 13.76 -8.53
C LYS A 70 1.46 13.41 -9.50
N LYS A 71 0.28 14.04 -9.38
CA LYS A 71 -0.86 13.85 -10.30
C LYS A 71 -0.76 14.68 -11.61
N SER A 72 0.39 15.30 -11.87
CA SER A 72 0.59 16.16 -13.05
C SER A 72 1.80 15.70 -13.88
N ILE A 73 1.63 14.61 -14.62
CA ILE A 73 2.22 14.33 -15.96
C ILE A 73 1.33 13.31 -16.65
#